data_AF-A0A849QMJ4-F1
#
_entry.id   AF-A0A849QMJ4-F1
#
_cell.length_a   1.000
_cell.length_b   1.000
_cell.length_c   1.000
_cell.angle_alpha   90.00
_cell.angle_beta   90.00
_cell.angle_gamma   90.00
#
_symmetry.space_group_name_H-M   'P 1'
#
loop_
_entity.id
_entity.type
_entity.pdbx_description
1 polymer ?
#
loop_
_entity_poly.entity_id
_entity_poly.type
_entity_poly.pdbx_seq_one_letter_code
_entity_poly.pdbx_strand_id
1 'polypeptide(L)'
;MTESVNVFRCRICGDPYIGTEAPNRCPFCGAKTNYFTEATNWDTSEFEVDLSEKTRSNLEAALELEINNAGFYECALNKAKAQGDEYYIAKFKALKKIEAEHASAICKFLKIETPALPDTSCNIDATVNTKEGWERENRAIKAYSTFRD
;
A
#
# COMPACT_ATOMS: atom_id res chain seq x y z
N MET A 1 35.45 -8.12 8.56
CA MET A 1 35.11 -7.54 7.24
C MET A 1 33.83 -6.77 7.45
N THR A 2 33.80 -5.47 7.22
CA THR A 2 32.55 -4.69 7.27
C THR A 2 31.80 -4.96 5.98
N GLU A 3 30.61 -5.54 6.06
CA GLU A 3 29.76 -5.73 4.89
C GLU A 3 29.41 -4.36 4.29
N SER A 4 29.51 -4.24 2.96
CA SER A 4 29.10 -3.03 2.24
C SER A 4 27.57 -2.92 2.26
N VAL A 5 27.05 -1.80 2.77
CA VAL A 5 25.62 -1.50 2.77
C VAL A 5 25.28 -0.71 1.50
N ASN A 6 24.20 -1.12 0.83
CA ASN A 6 23.68 -0.50 -0.38
C ASN A 6 22.29 0.12 -0.12
N VAL A 7 21.84 0.96 -1.05
CA VAL A 7 20.47 1.46 -1.09
C VAL A 7 19.82 0.95 -2.36
N PHE A 8 18.70 0.26 -2.19
CA PHE A 8 17.86 -0.23 -3.29
C PHE A 8 16.56 0.56 -3.29
N ARG A 9 15.88 0.61 -4.44
CA ARG A 9 14.61 1.31 -4.57
C ARG A 9 13.58 0.46 -5.28
N CYS A 10 12.38 0.39 -4.73
CA CYS A 10 11.28 -0.36 -5.32
C CYS A 10 10.70 0.41 -6.51
N ARG A 11 10.67 -0.18 -7.70
CA ARG A 11 10.09 0.41 -8.93
C ARG A 11 8.56 0.52 -8.92
N ILE A 12 7.89 -0.13 -7.95
CA ILE A 12 6.44 -0.05 -7.80
C ILE A 12 6.02 1.13 -6.92
N CYS A 13 6.54 1.20 -5.69
CA CYS A 13 6.17 2.27 -4.76
C CYS A 13 7.18 3.42 -4.74
N GLY A 14 8.41 3.21 -5.19
CA GLY A 14 9.46 4.23 -5.16
C GLY A 14 10.14 4.42 -3.81
N ASP A 15 9.88 3.58 -2.81
CA ASP A 15 10.55 3.70 -1.52
C ASP A 15 11.96 3.11 -1.52
N PRO A 16 12.90 3.73 -0.79
CA PRO A 16 14.24 3.21 -0.60
C PRO A 16 14.28 2.12 0.50
N TYR A 17 15.10 1.11 0.28
CA TYR A 17 15.46 0.07 1.24
C TYR A 17 16.97 0.07 1.43
N ILE A 18 17.43 0.04 2.68
CA ILE A 18 18.85 0.02 3.02
C ILE A 18 19.20 -1.40 3.48
N GLY A 19 20.19 -2.02 2.85
CA GLY A 19 20.61 -3.39 3.17
C GLY A 19 21.84 -3.83 2.38
N THR A 20 22.39 -4.98 2.73
CA THR A 20 23.48 -5.61 1.98
C THR A 20 22.98 -6.20 0.65
N GLU A 21 21.73 -6.64 0.62
CA GLU A 21 21.00 -7.14 -0.55
C GLU A 21 19.56 -6.58 -0.60
N ALA A 22 18.91 -6.62 -1.77
CA ALA A 22 17.50 -6.24 -1.91
C ALA A 22 16.58 -7.27 -1.23
N PRO A 23 15.45 -6.85 -0.63
CA PRO A 23 14.60 -7.77 0.11
C PRO A 23 13.78 -8.65 -0.85
N ASN A 24 13.38 -9.83 -0.38
CA ASN A 24 12.50 -10.75 -1.14
C ASN A 24 11.14 -10.11 -1.49
N ARG A 25 10.64 -9.28 -0.57
CA ARG A 25 9.44 -8.45 -0.74
C ARG A 25 9.69 -7.05 -0.20
N CYS A 26 9.19 -6.05 -0.90
CA CYS A 26 9.21 -4.67 -0.46
C CYS A 26 8.48 -4.57 0.90
N PRO A 27 9.11 -4.06 1.96
CA PRO A 27 8.47 -3.94 3.27
C PRO A 27 7.39 -2.84 3.32
N PHE A 28 7.31 -2.01 2.28
CA PHE A 28 6.37 -0.90 2.18
C PHE A 28 5.11 -1.28 1.42
N CYS A 29 5.25 -1.89 0.23
CA CYS A 29 4.13 -2.24 -0.64
C CYS A 29 3.96 -3.74 -0.95
N GLY A 30 4.89 -4.61 -0.52
CA GLY A 30 4.83 -6.06 -0.76
C GLY A 30 5.31 -6.54 -2.14
N ALA A 31 5.71 -5.63 -3.04
CA ALA A 31 6.24 -5.96 -4.37
C ALA A 31 7.42 -6.95 -4.30
N LYS A 32 7.51 -7.85 -5.28
CA LYS A 32 8.57 -8.86 -5.35
C LYS A 32 9.96 -8.25 -5.60
N THR A 33 11.00 -8.96 -5.19
CA THR A 33 12.41 -8.53 -5.32
C THR A 33 12.82 -8.09 -6.75
N ASN A 34 12.22 -8.66 -7.79
CA ASN A 34 12.51 -8.30 -9.19
C ASN A 34 12.08 -6.88 -9.58
N TYR A 35 11.35 -6.18 -8.70
CA TYR A 35 11.04 -4.76 -8.87
C TYR A 35 12.03 -3.85 -8.15
N PHE A 36 13.10 -4.37 -7.52
CA PHE A 36 14.14 -3.51 -6.97
C PHE A 36 15.22 -3.19 -8.01
N THR A 37 15.72 -1.96 -7.92
CA THR A 37 16.92 -1.49 -8.62
C THR A 37 17.85 -0.83 -7.59
N GLU A 38 19.14 -0.72 -7.89
CA GLU A 38 20.03 0.13 -7.09
C GLU A 38 19.53 1.57 -7.14
N ALA A 39 19.59 2.29 -6.02
CA ALA A 39 19.06 3.66 -5.95
C ALA A 39 19.81 4.64 -6.88
N THR A 40 21.05 4.33 -7.26
CA THR A 40 21.84 5.04 -8.27
C THR A 40 21.27 4.92 -9.69
N ASN A 41 20.53 3.85 -9.97
CA ASN A 41 19.86 3.59 -11.25
C ASN A 41 18.40 4.04 -11.23
N TRP A 42 17.99 4.81 -10.21
CA TRP A 42 16.61 5.26 -10.10
C TRP A 42 16.26 6.25 -11.21
N ASP A 43 15.18 5.95 -11.92
CA ASP A 43 14.63 6.80 -12.96
C ASP A 43 13.16 7.11 -12.65
N THR A 44 12.85 8.39 -12.42
CA THR A 44 11.47 8.84 -12.19
C THR A 44 10.61 8.73 -13.45
N SER A 45 11.21 8.61 -14.63
CA SER A 45 10.50 8.42 -15.90
C SER A 45 9.72 7.10 -15.96
N GLU A 46 10.00 6.15 -15.07
CA GLU A 46 9.26 4.87 -14.98
C GLU A 46 7.77 5.05 -14.68
N PHE A 47 7.38 6.18 -14.09
CA PHE A 47 5.97 6.50 -13.88
C PHE A 47 5.35 7.28 -15.05
N GLU A 48 6.14 7.72 -16.03
CA GLU A 48 5.67 8.40 -17.24
C GLU A 48 5.19 7.35 -18.25
N VAL A 49 4.00 6.81 -17.99
CA VAL A 49 3.40 5.75 -18.81
C VAL A 49 2.14 6.26 -19.51
N ASP A 50 2.03 5.97 -20.80
CA ASP A 50 0.80 6.20 -21.55
C ASP A 50 -0.24 5.15 -21.16
N LEU A 51 -1.18 5.56 -20.31
CA LEU A 51 -2.26 4.69 -19.84
C LEU A 51 -3.37 4.61 -20.89
N SER A 52 -3.72 3.38 -21.29
CA SER A 52 -4.98 3.14 -21.99
C SER A 52 -6.17 3.53 -21.10
N GLU A 53 -7.32 3.80 -21.70
CA GLU A 53 -8.56 4.09 -20.96
C GLU A 53 -8.89 2.97 -19.95
N LYS A 54 -8.74 1.71 -20.36
CA LYS A 54 -8.95 0.54 -19.51
C LYS A 54 -7.97 0.51 -18.32
N THR A 55 -6.68 0.72 -18.59
CA THR A 55 -5.65 0.73 -17.53
C THR A 55 -5.87 1.86 -16.55
N ARG A 56 -6.22 3.06 -17.04
CA ARG A 56 -6.57 4.20 -16.19
C ARG A 56 -7.78 3.87 -15.31
N SER A 57 -8.86 3.34 -15.89
CA SER A 57 -10.06 2.96 -15.13
C SER A 57 -9.75 1.89 -14.07
N ASN A 58 -8.92 0.89 -14.40
CA ASN A 58 -8.49 -0.12 -13.43
C ASN A 58 -7.66 0.48 -12.28
N LEU A 59 -6.77 1.43 -12.58
CA LEU A 59 -5.99 2.15 -11.56
C LEU A 59 -6.89 3.03 -10.68
N GLU A 60 -7.87 3.73 -11.26
CA GLU A 60 -8.84 4.52 -10.51
C GLU A 60 -9.69 3.64 -9.59
N ALA A 61 -10.16 2.49 -10.07
CA ALA A 61 -10.89 1.52 -9.26
C ALA A 61 -10.00 0.91 -8.15
N ALA A 62 -8.72 0.63 -8.44
CA ALA A 62 -7.76 0.20 -7.43
C ALA A 62 -7.54 1.29 -6.37
N LEU A 63 -7.37 2.54 -6.78
CA LEU A 63 -7.20 3.67 -5.86
C LEU A 63 -8.41 3.81 -4.93
N GLU A 64 -9.61 3.68 -5.46
CA GLU A 64 -10.83 3.72 -4.65
C GLU A 64 -10.83 2.60 -3.59
N LEU A 65 -10.42 1.38 -3.95
CA LEU A 65 -10.33 0.28 -2.99
C LEU A 65 -9.29 0.58 -1.89
N GLU A 66 -8.07 0.95 -2.27
CA GLU A 66 -6.98 1.19 -1.33
C GLU A 66 -7.26 2.38 -0.40
N ILE A 67 -7.83 3.48 -0.92
CA ILE A 67 -8.13 4.66 -0.11
C ILE A 67 -9.27 4.38 0.89
N ASN A 68 -10.28 3.60 0.49
CA ASN A 68 -11.36 3.19 1.38
C ASN A 68 -10.88 2.19 2.45
N ASN A 69 -9.95 1.29 2.11
CA ASN A 69 -9.35 0.40 3.10
C ASN A 69 -8.46 1.17 4.08
N ALA A 70 -7.66 2.12 3.60
CA ALA A 70 -6.86 3.00 4.46
C ALA A 70 -7.76 3.82 5.41
N GLY A 71 -8.88 4.36 4.94
CA GLY A 71 -9.88 5.05 5.76
C GLY A 71 -10.52 4.13 6.80
N PHE A 72 -10.89 2.91 6.43
CA PHE A 72 -11.40 1.90 7.36
C PHE A 72 -10.39 1.59 8.47
N TYR A 73 -9.13 1.33 8.12
CA TYR A 73 -8.10 1.02 9.11
C TYR A 73 -7.73 2.24 9.97
N GLU A 74 -7.89 3.47 9.47
CA GLU A 74 -7.82 4.67 10.31
C GLU A 74 -8.93 4.69 11.36
N CYS A 75 -10.17 4.42 10.97
CA CYS A 75 -11.28 4.31 11.92
C CYS A 75 -10.98 3.22 12.97
N ALA A 76 -10.61 2.02 12.54
CA ALA A 76 -10.34 0.89 13.42
C ALA A 76 -9.16 1.17 14.38
N LEU A 77 -8.11 1.83 13.89
CA LEU A 77 -6.99 2.31 14.69
C LEU A 77 -7.45 3.29 15.77
N ASN A 78 -8.31 4.24 15.43
CA ASN A 78 -8.80 5.23 16.39
C ASN A 78 -9.67 4.58 17.48
N LYS A 79 -10.49 3.57 17.14
CA LYS A 79 -11.25 2.78 18.14
C LYS A 79 -10.32 1.98 19.04
N ALA A 80 -9.29 1.33 18.49
CA ALA A 80 -8.31 0.60 19.28
C ALA A 80 -7.52 1.50 20.23
N LYS A 81 -7.11 2.70 19.77
CA LYS A 81 -6.48 3.73 20.63
C LYS A 81 -7.38 4.16 21.78
N ALA A 82 -8.68 4.36 21.52
CA ALA A 82 -9.63 4.73 22.56
C ALA A 82 -9.81 3.65 23.64
N GLN A 83 -9.51 2.38 23.31
CA GLN A 83 -9.56 1.25 24.25
C GLN A 83 -8.21 0.90 24.87
N GLY A 84 -7.11 1.49 24.41
CA GLY A 84 -5.76 1.21 24.91
C GLY A 84 -5.24 -0.20 24.57
N ASP A 85 -5.76 -0.84 23.52
CA ASP A 85 -5.33 -2.18 23.11
C ASP A 85 -4.14 -2.09 22.15
N GLU A 86 -2.93 -2.24 22.70
CA GLU A 86 -1.67 -2.12 21.94
C GLU A 86 -1.54 -3.12 20.79
N TYR A 87 -2.14 -4.31 20.91
CA TYR A 87 -2.11 -5.31 19.84
C TYR A 87 -2.90 -4.82 18.61
N TYR A 88 -4.12 -4.34 18.82
CA TYR A 88 -4.93 -3.82 17.71
C TYR A 88 -4.44 -2.47 17.21
N ILE A 89 -3.87 -1.61 18.07
CA ILE A 89 -3.22 -0.36 17.67
C ILE A 89 -2.08 -0.65 16.69
N ALA A 90 -1.17 -1.57 17.03
CA ALA A 90 -0.05 -1.92 16.17
C ALA A 90 -0.55 -2.49 14.83
N LYS A 91 -1.52 -3.40 14.86
CA LYS A 91 -2.06 -4.04 13.67
C LYS A 91 -2.74 -3.04 12.73
N PHE A 92 -3.72 -2.27 13.19
CA PHE A 92 -4.46 -1.36 12.32
C PHE A 92 -3.60 -0.17 11.88
N LYS A 93 -2.61 0.24 12.67
CA LYS A 93 -1.60 1.22 12.23
C LYS A 93 -0.76 0.69 11.08
N ALA A 94 -0.34 -0.57 11.13
CA ALA A 94 0.43 -1.20 10.05
C ALA A 94 -0.43 -1.34 8.78
N LEU A 95 -1.64 -1.87 8.91
CA LEU A 95 -2.55 -2.04 7.77
C LEU A 95 -2.91 -0.69 7.12
N LYS A 96 -3.28 0.33 7.91
CA LYS A 96 -3.51 1.69 7.39
C LYS A 96 -2.32 2.20 6.56
N LYS A 97 -1.09 2.00 7.03
CA LYS A 97 0.10 2.47 6.32
C LYS A 97 0.30 1.73 4.99
N ILE A 98 0.04 0.43 4.95
CA ILE A 98 0.21 -0.39 3.75
C ILE A 98 -0.80 0.04 2.68
N GLU A 99 -2.10 0.12 3.01
CA GLU A 99 -3.13 0.52 2.04
C GLU A 99 -2.90 1.98 1.57
N ALA A 100 -2.45 2.87 2.46
CA ALA A 100 -2.09 4.23 2.08
C ALA A 100 -0.86 4.27 1.13
N GLU A 101 0.11 3.37 1.30
CA GLU A 101 1.24 3.25 0.38
C GLU A 101 0.80 2.69 -0.97
N HIS A 102 -0.13 1.73 -1.00
CA HIS A 102 -0.73 1.26 -2.25
C HIS A 102 -1.46 2.37 -2.99
N ALA A 103 -2.29 3.16 -2.29
CA ALA A 103 -2.94 4.33 -2.84
C ALA A 103 -1.91 5.35 -3.40
N SER A 104 -0.84 5.63 -2.64
CA SER A 104 0.23 6.54 -3.10
C SER A 104 0.94 6.03 -4.35
N ALA A 105 1.25 4.72 -4.41
CA ALA A 105 1.85 4.10 -5.59
C ALA A 105 0.95 4.25 -6.82
N ILE A 106 -0.36 4.02 -6.69
CA ILE A 106 -1.33 4.18 -7.77
C ILE A 106 -1.41 5.65 -8.25
N CYS A 107 -1.44 6.61 -7.32
CA CYS A 107 -1.44 8.03 -7.64
C CYS A 107 -0.24 8.46 -8.48
N LYS A 108 0.95 7.86 -8.28
CA LYS A 108 2.15 8.13 -9.09
C LYS A 108 1.96 7.75 -10.57
N PHE A 109 1.29 6.64 -10.85
CA PHE A 109 0.94 6.23 -12.22
C PHE A 109 -0.19 7.07 -12.81
N LEU A 110 -1.20 7.41 -11.99
CA LEU A 110 -2.32 8.25 -12.43
C LEU A 110 -1.95 9.73 -12.63
N LYS A 111 -0.81 10.18 -12.09
CA LYS A 111 -0.35 11.58 -12.07
C LYS A 111 -1.30 12.53 -11.35
N ILE A 112 -1.80 12.08 -10.20
CA ILE A 112 -2.69 12.87 -9.34
C ILE A 112 -2.12 12.95 -7.92
N GLU A 113 -2.60 13.92 -7.16
CA GLU A 113 -2.32 13.98 -5.72
C GLU A 113 -3.06 12.86 -4.97
N THR A 114 -2.47 12.39 -3.88
CA THR A 114 -3.13 11.39 -3.03
C THR A 114 -4.37 11.99 -2.38
N PRO A 115 -5.56 11.40 -2.59
CA PRO A 115 -6.78 11.90 -1.97
C PRO A 115 -6.72 11.86 -0.44
N ALA A 116 -7.52 12.70 0.21
CA ALA A 116 -7.76 12.56 1.64
C ALA A 116 -8.45 11.22 1.94
N LEU A 117 -8.17 10.65 3.11
CA LEU A 117 -8.84 9.43 3.54
C LEU A 117 -10.34 9.70 3.74
N PRO A 118 -11.22 8.85 3.20
CA PRO A 118 -12.65 9.00 3.39
C PRO A 118 -13.03 8.68 4.85
N ASP A 119 -14.02 9.40 5.37
CA ASP A 119 -14.64 9.06 6.64
C ASP A 119 -15.42 7.75 6.50
N THR A 120 -14.80 6.66 6.96
CA THR A 120 -15.31 5.31 6.82
C THR A 120 -15.76 4.78 8.17
N SER A 121 -16.95 4.17 8.21
CA SER A 121 -17.43 3.53 9.43
C SER A 121 -16.66 2.24 9.74
N CYS A 122 -16.49 1.96 11.03
CA CYS A 122 -15.91 0.73 11.53
C CYS A 122 -16.60 0.33 12.84
N ASN A 123 -16.42 -0.92 13.26
CA ASN A 123 -16.95 -1.41 14.52
C ASN A 123 -16.14 -0.90 15.72
N ILE A 124 -16.76 -0.84 16.91
CA ILE A 124 -16.04 -0.62 18.16
C ILE A 124 -15.21 -1.84 18.57
N ASP A 125 -15.67 -3.05 18.24
CA ASP A 125 -14.97 -4.31 18.51
C ASP A 125 -13.89 -4.55 17.45
N ALA A 126 -12.64 -4.61 17.91
CA ALA A 126 -11.49 -4.81 17.07
C ALA A 126 -11.41 -6.22 16.44
N THR A 127 -12.05 -7.23 17.05
CA THR A 127 -12.14 -8.58 16.45
C THR A 127 -13.05 -8.57 15.23
N VAL A 128 -14.17 -7.83 15.29
CA VAL A 128 -15.07 -7.62 14.15
C VAL A 128 -14.34 -6.87 13.04
N ASN A 129 -13.62 -5.80 13.38
CA ASN A 129 -12.80 -5.06 12.41
C ASN A 129 -11.70 -5.93 11.77
N THR A 130 -11.20 -6.93 12.49
CA THR A 130 -10.19 -7.87 11.94
C THR A 130 -10.80 -8.76 10.87
N LYS A 131 -12.00 -9.30 11.12
CA LYS A 131 -12.73 -10.10 10.15
C LYS A 131 -13.11 -9.26 8.93
N GLU A 132 -13.63 -8.05 9.15
CA GLU A 132 -13.98 -7.14 8.06
C GLU A 132 -12.74 -6.73 7.25
N GLY A 133 -11.61 -6.45 7.91
CA GLY A 133 -10.33 -6.21 7.23
C GLY A 133 -9.95 -7.37 6.31
N TRP A 134 -10.00 -8.61 6.79
CA TRP A 134 -9.76 -9.79 5.94
C TRP A 134 -10.73 -9.90 4.76
N GLU A 135 -12.01 -9.56 4.94
CA GLU A 135 -12.98 -9.52 3.85
C GLU A 135 -12.70 -8.40 2.84
N ARG A 136 -12.21 -7.24 3.30
CA ARG A 136 -11.75 -6.12 2.45
C ARG A 136 -10.56 -6.54 1.60
N GLU A 137 -9.55 -7.17 2.19
CA GLU A 137 -8.38 -7.70 1.46
C GLU A 137 -8.80 -8.70 0.38
N ASN A 138 -9.72 -9.62 0.70
CA ASN A 138 -10.22 -10.59 -0.28
C ASN A 138 -10.96 -9.92 -1.45
N ARG A 139 -11.71 -8.83 -1.19
CA ARG A 139 -12.36 -8.05 -2.25
C ARG A 139 -11.34 -7.35 -3.13
N ALA A 140 -10.30 -6.73 -2.55
CA ALA A 140 -9.22 -6.09 -3.27
C ALA A 140 -8.49 -7.09 -4.18
N ILE A 141 -8.05 -8.23 -3.62
CA ILE A 141 -7.39 -9.31 -4.39
C ILE A 141 -8.26 -9.81 -5.54
N LYS A 142 -9.56 -10.02 -5.28
CA LYS A 142 -10.49 -10.45 -6.32
C LYS A 142 -10.63 -9.40 -7.42
N ALA A 143 -10.76 -8.12 -7.07
CA ALA A 143 -10.79 -7.03 -8.06
C ALA A 143 -9.49 -7.00 -8.88
N TYR A 144 -8.33 -7.03 -8.24
CA TYR A 144 -7.02 -7.00 -8.92
C TYR A 144 -6.81 -8.16 -9.88
N SER A 145 -7.35 -9.34 -9.55
CA SER A 145 -7.29 -10.48 -10.47
C SER A 145 -7.96 -10.23 -11.83
N THR A 146 -8.90 -9.27 -11.89
CA THR A 146 -9.60 -8.88 -13.13
C THR A 146 -8.93 -7.74 -13.88
N PHE A 147 -7.99 -7.02 -13.26
CA PHE A 147 -7.30 -5.87 -13.86
C PHE A 147 -6.12 -6.24 -14.74
N ARG A 148 -5.72 -7.52 -14.71
CA ARG A 148 -4.59 -8.07 -15.48
C ARG A 148 -4.94 -8.29 -16.96
N ASP A 149 -6.23 -8.42 -17.27
CA ASP A 149 -6.75 -8.70 -18.60
C ASP A 149 -7.12 -7.41 -19.34
#